data_AF-A0A4V2ZFF2-F1
#
_entry.id   AF-A0A4V2ZFF2-F1
#
_cell.length_a   1.000
_cell.length_b   1.000
_cell.length_c   1.000
_cell.angle_alpha   90.00
_cell.angle_beta   90.00
_cell.angle_gamma   90.00
#
_symmetry.space_group_name_H-M   'P 1'
#
loop_
_entity.id
_entity.type
_entity.pdbx_description
1 polymer ?
#
loop_
_entity_poly.entity_id
_entity_poly.type
_entity_poly.pdbx_seq_one_letter_code
_entity_poly.pdbx_strand_id
1 'polypeptide(L)'
;MNFSSHQNNLIEKIENALSKSKVDLINDFKPILSQARSLYKTNDFDFWLRTLGETEVDQVPVTNYGHKDAVRASNKLRKEDKNGVKGIVLYICESLFAYSQEEKNCNLQGTFHFYYSTSEECIFKISDAGTIEGISKVLRGAYRIAYTSELNINEDELHA
;
A
#
# COMPACT_ATOMS: atom_id res chain seq x y z
N MET A 1 -29.82 -3.36 -0.77
CA MET A 1 -28.57 -3.02 -0.04
C MET A 1 -27.94 -1.84 -0.76
N ASN A 2 -27.70 -0.71 -0.10
CA ASN A 2 -27.28 0.54 -0.75
C ASN A 2 -25.74 0.71 -0.74
N PHE A 3 -25.21 1.70 -1.46
CA PHE A 3 -23.77 1.96 -1.57
C PHE A 3 -23.10 2.13 -0.19
N SER A 4 -23.73 2.89 0.72
CA SER A 4 -23.23 3.13 2.07
C SER A 4 -23.04 1.84 2.87
N SER A 5 -23.99 0.89 2.78
CA SER A 5 -23.83 -0.42 3.42
C SER A 5 -22.62 -1.20 2.89
N HIS A 6 -22.38 -1.17 1.58
CA HIS A 6 -21.24 -1.86 0.97
C HIS A 6 -19.91 -1.19 1.33
N GLN A 7 -19.88 0.14 1.43
CA GLN A 7 -18.73 0.90 1.89
C GLN A 7 -18.40 0.56 3.35
N ASN A 8 -19.40 0.53 4.24
CA ASN A 8 -19.17 0.19 5.65
C ASN A 8 -18.64 -1.24 5.82
N ASN A 9 -19.20 -2.21 5.08
CA ASN A 9 -18.67 -3.57 5.07
C ASN A 9 -17.22 -3.64 4.56
N LEU A 10 -16.87 -2.86 3.53
CA LEU A 10 -15.49 -2.76 3.06
C LEU A 10 -14.56 -2.21 4.15
N ILE A 11 -14.99 -1.15 4.85
CA ILE A 11 -14.23 -0.53 5.95
C ILE A 11 -14.02 -1.54 7.10
N GLU A 12 -15.06 -2.25 7.51
CA GLU A 12 -14.96 -3.27 8.57
C GLU A 12 -13.98 -4.39 8.20
N LYS A 13 -13.98 -4.83 6.94
CA LYS A 13 -13.02 -5.83 6.46
C LYS A 13 -11.58 -5.32 6.52
N ILE A 14 -11.34 -4.05 6.16
CA ILE A 14 -10.02 -3.42 6.26
C ILE A 14 -9.57 -3.36 7.72
N GLU A 15 -10.42 -2.84 8.61
CA GLU A 15 -10.14 -2.75 10.05
C GLU A 15 -9.80 -4.13 10.64
N ASN A 16 -10.55 -5.17 10.27
CA ASN A 16 -10.29 -6.54 10.71
C ASN A 16 -9.00 -7.14 10.13
N ALA A 17 -8.68 -6.86 8.86
CA ALA A 17 -7.45 -7.37 8.23
C ALA A 17 -6.20 -6.75 8.88
N LEU A 18 -6.26 -5.48 9.26
CA LEU A 18 -5.16 -4.75 9.90
C LEU A 18 -4.79 -5.31 11.28
N SER A 19 -5.65 -6.08 11.94
CA SER A 19 -5.34 -6.72 13.23
C SER A 19 -4.74 -8.14 13.10
N LYS A 20 -4.49 -8.63 11.89
CA LYS A 20 -4.01 -9.98 11.65
C LYS A 20 -2.49 -10.02 11.38
N SER A 21 -1.95 -11.24 11.32
CA SER A 21 -0.57 -11.51 10.90
C SER A 21 -0.29 -10.98 9.49
N LYS A 22 0.98 -10.75 9.14
CA LYS A 22 1.37 -10.34 7.77
C LYS A 22 0.74 -11.20 6.68
N VAL A 23 0.78 -12.52 6.85
CA VAL A 23 0.27 -13.49 5.86
C VAL A 23 -1.23 -13.35 5.69
N ASP A 24 -1.99 -13.33 6.79
CA ASP A 24 -3.44 -13.22 6.74
C ASP A 24 -3.90 -11.84 6.25
N LEU A 25 -3.18 -10.78 6.64
CA LEU A 25 -3.40 -9.42 6.18
C LEU A 25 -3.27 -9.34 4.65
N ILE A 26 -2.19 -9.87 4.08
CA ILE A 26 -1.98 -9.88 2.62
C ILE A 26 -3.09 -10.69 1.92
N ASN A 27 -3.44 -11.85 2.47
CA ASN A 27 -4.48 -12.71 1.89
C ASN A 27 -5.87 -12.07 1.93
N ASP A 28 -6.21 -11.39 3.02
CA ASP A 28 -7.49 -10.66 3.16
C ASP A 28 -7.57 -9.44 2.24
N PHE A 29 -6.45 -8.76 1.98
CA PHE A 29 -6.45 -7.58 1.12
C PHE A 29 -6.80 -7.93 -0.34
N LYS A 30 -6.49 -9.13 -0.84
CA LYS A 30 -6.85 -9.54 -2.21
C LYS A 30 -8.36 -9.41 -2.50
N PRO A 31 -9.27 -10.05 -1.73
CA PRO A 31 -10.72 -9.89 -1.92
C PRO A 31 -11.22 -8.49 -1.53
N ILE A 32 -10.61 -7.82 -0.55
CA ILE A 32 -10.96 -6.43 -0.17
C ILE A 32 -10.76 -5.49 -1.36
N LEU A 33 -9.63 -5.57 -2.05
CA LEU A 33 -9.33 -4.72 -3.19
C LEU A 33 -10.21 -5.02 -4.40
N SER A 34 -10.54 -6.30 -4.63
CA SER A 34 -11.51 -6.68 -5.65
C SER A 34 -12.90 -6.09 -5.37
N GLN A 35 -13.33 -6.11 -4.09
CA GLN A 35 -14.57 -5.48 -3.66
C GLN A 35 -14.51 -3.94 -3.83
N ALA A 36 -13.41 -3.30 -3.44
CA ALA A 36 -13.21 -1.86 -3.60
C ALA A 36 -13.28 -1.44 -5.07
N ARG A 37 -12.56 -2.15 -5.95
CA ARG A 37 -12.58 -1.95 -7.40
C ARG A 37 -14.00 -1.97 -7.97
N SER A 38 -14.78 -2.99 -7.62
CA SER A 38 -16.18 -3.14 -8.04
C SER A 38 -17.08 -2.03 -7.49
N LEU A 39 -16.97 -1.74 -6.19
CA LEU A 39 -17.78 -0.73 -5.50
C LEU A 39 -17.57 0.68 -6.09
N TYR A 40 -16.32 1.07 -6.29
CA TYR A 40 -15.96 2.40 -6.79
C TYR A 40 -15.96 2.51 -8.32
N LYS A 41 -16.07 1.37 -9.05
CA LYS A 41 -16.03 1.30 -10.51
C LYS A 41 -14.78 1.98 -11.09
N THR A 42 -13.63 1.63 -10.54
CA THR A 42 -12.33 2.23 -10.90
C THR A 42 -11.28 1.15 -11.15
N ASN A 43 -10.21 1.50 -11.87
CA ASN A 43 -9.03 0.67 -12.07
C ASN A 43 -7.86 1.09 -11.15
N ASP A 44 -8.08 2.04 -10.24
CA ASP A 44 -7.03 2.55 -9.33
C ASP A 44 -6.42 1.43 -8.45
N PHE A 45 -7.16 0.35 -8.20
CA PHE A 45 -6.71 -0.80 -7.41
C PHE A 45 -6.01 -1.89 -8.23
N ASP A 46 -5.96 -1.77 -9.56
CA ASP A 46 -5.44 -2.82 -10.45
C ASP A 46 -3.95 -3.08 -10.22
N PHE A 47 -3.18 -2.02 -9.91
CA PHE A 47 -1.77 -2.14 -9.54
C PHE A 47 -1.59 -3.05 -8.32
N TRP A 48 -2.33 -2.78 -7.24
CA TRP A 48 -2.23 -3.54 -5.99
C TRP A 48 -2.77 -4.96 -6.12
N LEU A 49 -3.88 -5.16 -6.84
CA LEU A 49 -4.41 -6.48 -7.13
C LEU A 49 -3.41 -7.35 -7.88
N ARG A 50 -2.74 -6.78 -8.89
CA ARG A 50 -1.68 -7.47 -9.63
C ARG A 50 -0.49 -7.76 -8.71
N THR A 51 0.00 -6.76 -7.98
CA THR A 51 1.12 -6.91 -7.04
C THR A 51 0.89 -8.05 -6.04
N LEU A 52 -0.24 -8.08 -5.35
CA LEU A 52 -0.54 -9.14 -4.37
C LEU A 52 -0.87 -10.50 -5.02
N GLY A 53 -1.26 -10.51 -6.29
CA GLY A 53 -1.52 -11.73 -7.05
C GLY A 53 -0.24 -12.41 -7.55
N GLU A 54 0.78 -11.62 -7.88
CA GLU A 54 2.01 -12.09 -8.53
C GLU A 54 3.21 -12.19 -7.57
N THR A 55 3.16 -11.53 -6.41
CA THR A 55 4.28 -11.50 -5.45
C THR A 55 4.11 -12.55 -4.36
N GLU A 56 5.18 -13.29 -4.07
CA GLU A 56 5.23 -14.20 -2.92
C GLU A 56 5.12 -13.41 -1.61
N VAL A 57 4.44 -13.97 -0.61
CA VAL A 57 4.04 -13.24 0.61
C VAL A 57 5.25 -12.73 1.42
N ASP A 58 6.33 -13.50 1.44
CA ASP A 58 7.61 -13.16 2.06
C ASP A 58 8.31 -11.98 1.37
N GLN A 59 8.14 -11.85 0.05
CA GLN A 59 8.71 -10.77 -0.76
C GLN A 59 7.96 -9.44 -0.65
N VAL A 60 6.76 -9.41 -0.08
CA VAL A 60 6.03 -8.16 0.18
C VAL A 60 6.64 -7.47 1.42
N PRO A 61 7.19 -6.24 1.30
CA PRO A 61 7.96 -5.60 2.36
C PRO A 61 7.06 -4.83 3.33
N VAL A 62 6.17 -5.53 4.03
CA VAL A 62 5.32 -4.94 5.07
C VAL A 62 6.19 -4.56 6.28
N THR A 63 6.35 -3.27 6.57
CA THR A 63 7.12 -2.78 7.72
C THR A 63 6.23 -2.48 8.92
N ASN A 64 6.80 -2.50 10.12
CA ASN A 64 6.13 -2.07 11.35
C ASN A 64 5.66 -0.61 11.25
N TYR A 65 6.45 0.25 10.60
CA TYR A 65 6.09 1.63 10.32
C TYR A 65 4.89 1.71 9.37
N GLY A 66 4.95 1.04 8.23
CA GLY A 66 3.89 1.01 7.23
C GLY A 66 2.56 0.48 7.77
N HIS A 67 2.61 -0.58 8.59
CA HIS A 67 1.45 -1.13 9.29
C HIS A 67 0.83 -0.11 10.26
N LYS A 68 1.65 0.52 11.11
CA LYS A 68 1.19 1.57 12.04
C LYS A 68 0.53 2.73 11.30
N ASP A 69 1.08 3.12 10.15
CA ASP A 69 0.55 4.21 9.35
C ASP A 69 -0.76 3.85 8.65
N ALA A 70 -0.89 2.61 8.18
CA ALA A 70 -2.14 2.05 7.66
C ALA A 70 -3.25 2.00 8.73
N VAL A 71 -2.92 1.59 9.96
CA VAL A 71 -3.84 1.63 11.11
C VAL A 71 -4.26 3.06 11.45
N ARG A 72 -3.33 4.01 11.41
CA ARG A 72 -3.65 5.43 11.62
C ARG A 72 -4.58 5.96 10.54
N ALA A 73 -4.38 5.59 9.28
CA ALA A 73 -5.20 5.98 8.16
C ALA A 73 -6.61 5.37 8.20
N SER A 74 -6.74 4.10 8.63
CA SER A 74 -8.03 3.41 8.70
C SER A 74 -9.03 4.13 9.63
N ASN A 75 -8.54 4.73 10.73
CA ASN A 75 -9.34 5.55 11.65
C ASN A 75 -10.04 6.75 11.00
N LYS A 76 -9.62 7.17 9.80
CA LYS A 76 -10.24 8.25 9.04
C LYS A 76 -11.35 7.77 8.11
N LEU A 77 -11.37 6.49 7.71
CA LEU A 77 -12.30 5.94 6.71
C LEU A 77 -13.77 6.26 7.00
N ARG A 78 -14.18 6.17 8.28
CA ARG A 78 -15.58 6.37 8.68
C ARG A 78 -16.03 7.84 8.66
N LYS A 79 -15.10 8.79 8.54
CA LYS A 79 -15.37 10.24 8.55
C LYS A 79 -15.38 10.85 7.15
N GLU A 80 -15.13 10.05 6.13
CA GLU A 80 -14.81 10.50 4.78
C GLU A 80 -15.91 10.18 3.80
N ASP A 81 -15.97 10.96 2.73
CA ASP A 81 -16.92 10.73 1.65
C ASP A 81 -16.46 9.57 0.74
N LYS A 82 -17.24 9.28 -0.31
CA LYS A 82 -16.93 8.23 -1.29
C LYS A 82 -15.50 8.34 -1.85
N ASN A 83 -15.06 9.54 -2.22
CA ASN A 83 -13.76 9.74 -2.85
C ASN A 83 -12.63 9.73 -1.81
N GLY A 84 -12.90 10.29 -0.62
CA GLY A 84 -11.98 10.24 0.52
C GLY A 84 -11.69 8.80 0.96
N VAL A 85 -12.73 7.96 1.09
CA VAL A 85 -12.55 6.53 1.40
C VAL A 85 -11.72 5.84 0.33
N LYS A 86 -12.03 6.03 -0.95
CA LYS A 86 -11.23 5.46 -2.04
C LYS A 86 -9.75 5.85 -1.93
N GLY A 87 -9.47 7.15 -1.72
CA GLY A 87 -8.12 7.67 -1.56
C GLY A 87 -7.39 7.06 -0.36
N ILE A 88 -8.07 6.92 0.78
CA ILE A 88 -7.49 6.32 1.98
C ILE A 88 -7.21 4.84 1.79
N VAL A 89 -8.07 4.09 1.10
CA VAL A 89 -7.78 2.67 0.80
C VAL A 89 -6.52 2.53 -0.06
N LEU A 90 -6.33 3.41 -1.05
CA LEU A 90 -5.11 3.43 -1.86
C LEU A 90 -3.88 3.75 -1.02
N TYR A 91 -3.97 4.76 -0.14
CA TYR A 91 -2.92 5.11 0.81
C TYR A 91 -2.56 3.93 1.72
N ILE A 92 -3.57 3.24 2.28
CA ILE A 92 -3.37 2.05 3.11
C ILE A 92 -2.59 0.98 2.34
N CYS A 93 -2.92 0.73 1.07
CA CYS A 93 -2.19 -0.25 0.25
C CYS A 93 -0.72 0.16 0.05
N GLU A 94 -0.48 1.44 -0.20
CA GLU A 94 0.85 1.98 -0.40
C GLU A 94 1.69 1.86 0.86
N SER A 95 1.16 2.28 2.01
CA SER A 95 1.84 2.14 3.31
C SER A 95 2.09 0.68 3.70
N LEU A 96 1.18 -0.24 3.37
CA LEU A 96 1.34 -1.66 3.71
C LEU A 96 2.31 -2.39 2.77
N PHE A 97 2.22 -2.17 1.46
CA PHE A 97 2.79 -3.07 0.47
C PHE A 97 3.96 -2.47 -0.32
N ALA A 98 4.15 -1.15 -0.29
CA ALA A 98 5.42 -0.56 -0.69
C ALA A 98 6.29 -0.37 0.56
N TYR A 99 7.58 -0.66 0.43
CA TYR A 99 8.50 -0.45 1.55
C TYR A 99 8.50 1.04 1.92
N SER A 100 8.34 1.30 3.21
CA SER A 100 8.33 2.63 3.80
C SER A 100 9.05 2.58 5.13
N GLN A 101 9.80 3.65 5.43
CA GLN A 101 10.59 3.77 6.65
C GLN A 101 10.31 5.11 7.34
N GLU A 102 10.44 5.12 8.67
CA GLU A 102 10.38 6.35 9.45
C GLU A 102 11.66 7.17 9.17
N GLU A 103 11.55 8.29 8.44
CA GLU A 103 12.71 9.16 8.24
C GLU A 103 13.11 9.82 9.57
N LYS A 104 14.31 9.49 10.07
CA LYS A 104 14.87 10.05 11.31
C LYS A 104 15.23 11.53 11.21
N ASN A 105 15.31 12.09 9.99
CA ASN A 105 15.74 13.47 9.73
C ASN A 105 14.60 14.25 9.05
N CYS A 106 13.96 15.15 9.79
CA CYS A 106 12.78 15.96 9.43
C CYS A 106 12.96 16.97 8.26
N ASN A 107 13.82 16.71 7.27
CA ASN A 107 14.17 17.70 6.24
C ASN A 107 13.49 17.46 4.89
N LEU A 108 12.79 16.33 4.69
CA LEU A 108 11.97 16.07 3.50
C LEU A 108 10.49 15.96 3.90
N GLN A 109 9.62 16.59 3.09
CA GLN A 109 8.20 16.78 3.35
C GLN A 109 7.36 15.52 3.05
N GLY A 110 7.62 14.40 3.73
CA GLY A 110 6.75 13.22 3.67
C GLY A 110 7.47 11.88 3.65
N THR A 111 6.69 10.80 3.66
CA THR A 111 7.18 9.43 3.58
C THR A 111 7.57 9.10 2.15
N PHE A 112 8.69 8.37 1.98
CA PHE A 112 9.05 7.77 0.70
C PHE A 112 8.61 6.31 0.65
N HIS A 113 8.02 5.93 -0.47
CA HIS A 113 7.66 4.57 -0.82
C HIS A 113 8.59 4.06 -1.91
N PHE A 114 9.14 2.86 -1.73
CA PHE A 114 10.16 2.30 -2.61
C PHE A 114 9.56 1.30 -3.62
N TYR A 115 10.05 1.39 -4.85
CA TYR A 115 9.61 0.60 -5.99
C TYR A 115 10.80 0.12 -6.81
N TYR A 116 10.58 -0.89 -7.64
CA TYR A 116 11.55 -1.39 -8.60
C TYR A 116 11.12 -1.02 -10.02
N SER A 117 11.98 -0.31 -10.74
CA SER A 117 11.82 0.01 -12.16
C SER A 117 12.24 -1.20 -12.99
N THR A 118 11.31 -1.77 -13.75
CA THR A 118 11.63 -2.92 -14.61
C THR A 118 12.32 -2.52 -15.92
N SER A 119 12.23 -1.24 -16.32
CA SER A 119 12.91 -0.74 -17.51
C SER A 119 14.34 -0.28 -17.25
N GLU A 120 14.61 0.28 -16.06
CA GLU A 120 15.94 0.75 -15.66
C GLU A 120 16.66 -0.24 -14.72
N GLU A 121 16.00 -1.34 -14.36
CA GLU A 121 16.50 -2.42 -13.49
C GLU A 121 17.05 -1.92 -12.14
N CYS A 122 16.39 -0.92 -11.55
CA CYS A 122 16.86 -0.23 -10.35
C CYS A 122 15.74 0.09 -9.36
N ILE A 123 16.13 0.31 -8.10
CA ILE A 123 15.24 0.80 -7.06
C ILE A 123 15.10 2.32 -7.19
N PHE A 124 13.87 2.80 -7.08
CA PHE A 124 13.55 4.20 -7.00
C PHE A 124 12.51 4.43 -5.90
N LYS A 125 12.30 5.69 -5.52
CA LYS A 125 11.32 6.03 -4.48
C LYS A 125 10.47 7.21 -4.89
N ILE A 126 9.22 7.20 -4.42
CA ILE A 126 8.23 8.27 -4.62
C ILE A 126 7.83 8.79 -3.25
N SER A 127 7.88 10.10 -3.04
CA SER A 127 7.35 10.71 -1.81
C SER A 127 5.83 10.87 -1.87
N ASP A 128 5.19 11.06 -0.72
CA ASP A 128 3.76 11.42 -0.64
C ASP A 128 3.42 12.70 -1.46
N ALA A 129 4.39 13.59 -1.65
CA ALA A 129 4.26 14.80 -2.45
C ALA A 129 4.49 14.59 -3.96
N GLY A 130 4.80 13.35 -4.38
CA GLY A 130 5.06 12.98 -5.77
C GLY A 130 6.50 13.23 -6.25
N THR A 131 7.43 13.53 -5.35
CA THR A 131 8.85 13.66 -5.69
C THR A 131 9.42 12.28 -6.01
N ILE A 132 10.05 12.15 -7.18
CA ILE A 132 10.67 10.90 -7.64
C ILE A 132 12.19 11.03 -7.47
N GLU A 133 12.82 10.02 -6.85
CA GLU A 133 14.27 9.92 -6.72
C GLU A 133 14.76 8.54 -7.19
N GLY A 134 15.93 8.50 -7.83
CA GLY A 134 16.58 7.27 -8.31
C GLY A 134 16.41 6.99 -9.81
N ILE A 135 15.43 7.63 -10.47
CA ILE A 135 15.20 7.51 -11.92
C ILE A 135 14.81 8.85 -12.54
N SER A 136 14.97 8.95 -13.86
CA SER A 136 14.62 10.15 -14.62
C SER A 136 13.12 10.25 -14.92
N LYS A 137 12.43 9.12 -15.08
CA LYS A 137 11.01 9.06 -15.43
C LYS A 137 10.38 7.73 -15.02
N VAL A 138 9.22 7.79 -14.35
CA VAL A 138 8.37 6.61 -14.14
C VAL A 138 7.60 6.28 -15.41
N LEU A 139 7.90 5.15 -16.03
CA LEU A 139 7.12 4.63 -17.15
C LEU A 139 5.90 3.86 -16.62
N ARG A 140 4.70 4.25 -17.06
CA ARG A 140 3.45 3.61 -16.62
C ARG A 140 3.49 2.12 -16.94
N GLY A 141 3.29 1.30 -15.91
CA GLY A 141 3.27 -0.16 -16.03
C GLY A 141 4.67 -0.81 -16.05
N ALA A 142 5.75 -0.04 -16.06
CA ALA A 142 7.13 -0.54 -16.02
C ALA A 142 7.75 -0.42 -14.62
N TYR A 143 6.94 -0.63 -13.59
CA TYR A 143 7.41 -0.73 -12.22
C TYR A 143 6.51 -1.66 -11.40
N ARG A 144 7.08 -2.16 -10.31
CA ARG A 144 6.42 -2.94 -9.26
C ARG A 144 6.90 -2.48 -7.89
N ILE A 145 6.34 -3.03 -6.82
CA ILE A 145 6.94 -2.87 -5.49
C ILE A 145 8.35 -3.43 -5.50
N ALA A 146 9.23 -2.80 -4.73
CA ALA A 146 10.53 -3.40 -4.42
C ALA A 146 10.31 -4.62 -3.52
N TYR A 147 10.98 -5.73 -3.81
CA TYR A 147 10.87 -6.93 -2.99
C TYR A 147 11.76 -6.83 -1.76
N THR A 148 11.39 -7.56 -0.70
CA THR A 148 12.22 -7.66 0.51
C THR A 148 13.66 -8.03 0.18
N SER A 149 13.90 -8.97 -0.76
CA SER A 149 15.25 -9.39 -1.16
C SER A 149 16.09 -8.33 -1.89
N GLU A 150 15.45 -7.29 -2.41
CA GLU A 150 16.10 -6.20 -3.16
C GLU A 150 16.41 -5.00 -2.28
N LEU A 151 15.85 -5.01 -1.08
CA LEU A 151 15.95 -3.93 -0.12
C LEU A 151 16.92 -4.37 0.98
N ASN A 152 17.82 -3.48 1.38
CA ASN A 152 18.76 -3.73 2.48
C ASN A 152 18.07 -3.48 3.83
N ILE A 153 17.05 -4.28 4.16
CA ILE A 153 16.17 -4.09 5.33
C ILE A 153 16.68 -4.94 6.50
N ASN A 154 16.63 -4.39 7.72
CA ASN A 154 16.81 -5.19 8.93
C ASN A 154 15.52 -5.96 9.25
N GLU A 155 15.60 -7.27 9.54
CA GLU A 155 14.42 -8.12 9.81
C GLU A 155 13.51 -7.56 10.92
N ASP A 156 14.07 -6.87 11.92
CA ASP A 156 13.31 -6.22 13.01
C ASP A 156 12.38 -5.07 12.54
N GLU A 157 12.61 -4.53 11.34
CA GLU A 157 11.75 -3.51 10.74
C GLU A 157 10.50 -4.10 10.10
N LEU A 158 10.53 -5.40 9.79
CA LEU A 158 9.43 -6.09 9.13
C LEU A 158 8.32 -6.41 10.13
N HIS A 159 7.09 -6.32 9.63
CA HIS A 159 5.91 -6.73 10.37
C HIS A 159 5.79 -8.25 10.37
N ALA A 160 5.69 -8.84 11.57
CA ALA A 160 5.55 -10.28 11.78
C ALA A 160 4.14 -10.79 11.46
#